data_AF-A0A447JFK3-F1
#
_entry.id   AF-A0A447JFK3-F1
#
_cell.length_a   1.000
_cell.length_b   1.000
_cell.length_c   1.000
_cell.angle_alpha   90.00
_cell.angle_beta   90.00
_cell.angle_gamma   90.00
#
_symmetry.space_group_name_H-M   'P 1'
#
loop_
_entity.id
_entity.type
_entity.pdbx_description
1 polymer ?
#
loop_
_entity_poly.entity_id
_entity_poly.type
_entity_poly.pdbx_seq_one_letter_code
_entity_poly.pdbx_strand_id
1 'polypeptide(L)'
;MTTAIASSAIFAFASKNCPQCNAENDIAARRCRECDAILVDPDDMLKAALRLKDALVLRCSGMTMQHGQDEKGEWLKNHLL
;
A
#
# COMPACT_ATOMS: atom_id res chain seq x y z
N MET A 1 -23.05 -21.38 23.53
CA MET A 1 -23.14 -21.58 22.08
C MET A 1 -22.55 -20.33 21.42
N THR A 2 -21.31 -20.48 20.95
CA THR A 2 -20.72 -19.83 19.76
C THR A 2 -20.72 -18.30 19.67
N THR A 3 -19.63 -17.71 20.18
CA THR A 3 -18.75 -16.69 19.55
C THR A 3 -19.29 -15.79 18.43
N ALA A 4 -19.13 -14.47 18.61
CA ALA A 4 -18.43 -13.63 17.64
C ALA A 4 -17.81 -12.42 18.36
N ILE A 5 -16.57 -12.13 17.99
CA ILE A 5 -15.58 -11.34 18.71
C ILE A 5 -15.50 -9.95 18.08
N ALA A 6 -15.34 -8.93 18.92
CA ALA A 6 -14.67 -7.65 18.67
C ALA A 6 -14.78 -7.01 17.26
N SER A 7 -15.59 -5.96 17.14
CA SER A 7 -15.33 -4.92 16.13
C SER A 7 -14.56 -3.79 16.81
N SER A 8 -13.27 -4.02 17.06
CA SER A 8 -12.30 -2.95 17.31
C SER A 8 -12.23 -2.10 16.04
N ALA A 9 -13.12 -1.11 15.92
CA ALA A 9 -13.03 -0.08 14.89
C ALA A 9 -11.84 0.82 15.23
N ILE A 10 -10.64 0.34 14.90
CA ILE A 10 -9.49 1.19 14.70
C ILE A 10 -9.84 1.99 13.45
N PHE A 11 -10.10 3.29 13.63
CA PHE A 11 -10.33 4.21 12.52
C PHE A 11 -9.10 4.22 11.62
N ALA A 12 -9.14 3.41 10.56
CA ALA A 12 -8.08 3.39 9.56
C ALA A 12 -8.26 4.64 8.69
N PHE A 13 -7.42 5.65 8.91
CA PHE A 13 -7.34 6.83 8.04
C PHE A 13 -6.75 6.49 6.65
N ALA A 14 -6.33 5.24 6.44
CA ALA A 14 -5.79 4.76 5.18
C ALA A 14 -6.89 4.04 4.39
N SER A 15 -7.02 4.40 3.12
CA SER A 15 -7.88 3.72 2.15
C SER A 15 -7.05 3.12 1.02
N LYS A 16 -7.62 2.13 0.32
CA LYS A 16 -7.02 1.53 -0.88
C LYS A 16 -8.00 1.50 -2.03
N ASN A 17 -7.51 1.72 -3.25
CA ASN A 17 -8.33 1.73 -4.45
C ASN A 17 -8.49 0.32 -5.03
N CYS A 18 -9.66 0.03 -5.57
CA CYS A 18 -9.90 -1.20 -6.31
C CYS A 18 -9.17 -1.17 -7.66
N PRO A 19 -8.39 -2.20 -8.03
CA PRO A 19 -7.69 -2.24 -9.32
C PRO A 19 -8.63 -2.50 -10.53
N GLN A 20 -9.93 -2.72 -10.31
CA GLN A 20 -10.91 -2.99 -11.37
C GLN A 20 -11.84 -1.81 -11.64
N CYS A 21 -12.40 -1.20 -10.59
CA CYS A 21 -13.33 -0.08 -10.72
C CYS A 21 -12.81 1.23 -10.12
N ASN A 22 -11.59 1.25 -9.57
CA ASN A 22 -10.96 2.40 -8.92
C ASN A 22 -11.69 2.94 -7.67
N ALA A 23 -12.75 2.27 -7.22
CA ALA A 23 -13.49 2.63 -6.02
C ALA A 23 -12.59 2.63 -4.77
N GLU A 24 -12.82 3.61 -3.90
CA GLU A 24 -12.14 3.70 -2.61
C GLU A 24 -12.75 2.68 -1.63
N ASN A 25 -11.88 1.92 -0.98
CA ASN A 25 -12.24 0.90 -0.01
C ASN A 25 -11.41 1.09 1.27
N ASP A 26 -11.97 0.63 2.39
CA ASP A 26 -11.24 0.51 3.65
C ASP A 26 -9.96 -0.33 3.45
N ILE A 27 -8.84 0.04 4.06
CA ILE A 27 -7.58 -0.69 3.91
C ILE A 27 -7.69 -2.16 4.33
N ALA A 28 -8.58 -2.49 5.27
CA ALA A 28 -8.86 -3.85 5.73
C ALA A 28 -9.90 -4.59 4.86
N ALA A 29 -10.53 -3.92 3.89
CA ALA A 29 -11.50 -4.57 3.00
C ALA A 29 -10.82 -5.66 2.16
N ARG A 30 -11.41 -6.87 2.15
CA ARG A 30 -10.94 -7.99 1.30
C ARG A 30 -11.63 -8.03 -0.06
N ARG A 31 -12.77 -7.36 -0.20
CA ARG A 31 -13.57 -7.27 -1.42
C ARG A 31 -13.97 -5.83 -1.65
N CYS A 32 -14.04 -5.47 -2.93
CA CYS A 32 -14.51 -4.16 -3.34
C CYS A 32 -15.99 -4.01 -2.99
N ARG A 33 -16.37 -2.91 -2.34
CA ARG A 33 -17.77 -2.62 -2.01
C ARG A 33 -18.67 -2.35 -3.22
N GLU A 34 -18.09 -2.01 -4.38
CA GLU A 34 -18.85 -1.67 -5.59
C GLU A 34 -18.95 -2.83 -6.59
N CYS A 35 -17.85 -3.55 -6.83
CA CYS A 35 -17.80 -4.59 -7.87
C CYS A 35 -17.55 -6.01 -7.34
N ASP A 36 -17.49 -6.19 -6.01
CA ASP A 36 -17.22 -7.46 -5.31
C ASP A 36 -15.90 -8.17 -5.68
N ALA A 37 -15.06 -7.53 -6.49
CA ALA A 37 -13.74 -8.04 -6.85
C ALA A 37 -12.87 -8.21 -5.59
N ILE A 38 -12.07 -9.28 -5.56
CA ILE A 38 -11.10 -9.52 -4.48
C ILE A 38 -10.05 -8.41 -4.54
N LEU A 39 -9.90 -7.68 -3.43
CA LEU A 39 -8.85 -6.68 -3.29
C LEU A 39 -7.56 -7.41 -2.95
N VAL A 40 -6.52 -7.17 -3.75
CA VAL A 40 -5.21 -7.79 -3.52
C VAL A 40 -4.67 -7.30 -2.18
N ASP A 41 -4.28 -8.24 -1.34
CA ASP A 41 -3.65 -7.92 -0.07
C ASP A 41 -2.19 -7.48 -0.29
N PRO A 42 -1.68 -6.46 0.40
CA PRO A 42 -0.29 -6.05 0.27
C PRO A 42 0.70 -7.19 0.52
N ASP A 43 0.40 -8.16 1.38
CA ASP A 43 1.27 -9.33 1.59
C ASP A 43 1.32 -10.23 0.34
N ASP A 44 0.19 -10.36 -0.36
CA ASP A 44 0.13 -11.13 -1.60
C ASP A 44 0.83 -10.40 -2.75
N MET A 45 0.76 -9.06 -2.79
CA MET A 45 1.57 -8.25 -3.70
C MET A 45 3.07 -8.43 -3.43
N LEU A 46 3.47 -8.44 -2.15
CA LEU A 46 4.86 -8.65 -1.76
C LEU A 46 5.36 -10.04 -2.16
N LYS A 47 4.57 -11.10 -1.90
CA LYS A 47 4.89 -12.46 -2.34
C LYS A 47 4.99 -12.58 -3.86
N ALA A 48 4.11 -11.91 -4.59
CA ALA A 48 4.15 -11.88 -6.05
C ALA A 48 5.41 -11.17 -6.56
N ALA A 49 5.77 -10.02 -5.97
CA ALA A 49 6.99 -9.28 -6.31
C ALA A 49 8.25 -10.11 -6.04
N LEU A 50 8.33 -10.82 -4.91
CA LEU A 50 9.46 -11.70 -4.58
C LEU A 50 9.65 -12.87 -5.56
N ARG A 51 8.63 -13.24 -6.33
CA ARG A 51 8.72 -14.30 -7.36
C ARG A 51 9.21 -13.79 -8.71
N LEU A 52 9.17 -12.49 -8.95
CA LEU A 52 9.62 -11.87 -10.20
C LEU A 52 11.14 -11.65 -10.12
N LYS A 53 11.87 -12.08 -11.16
CA LYS A 53 13.32 -11.90 -11.23
C LYS A 53 13.73 -10.44 -11.43
N ASP A 54 12.85 -9.65 -12.05
CA ASP A 54 13.09 -8.25 -12.40
C ASP A 54 12.45 -7.26 -11.40
N ALA A 55 11.97 -7.75 -10.26
CA ALA A 55 11.41 -6.91 -9.21
C ALA A 55 12.41 -6.72 -8.06
N LEU A 56 12.60 -5.47 -7.64
CA LEU A 56 13.37 -5.13 -6.46
C LEU A 56 12.42 -4.94 -5.27
N VAL A 57 12.52 -5.81 -4.27
CA VAL A 57 11.76 -5.70 -3.02
C VAL A 57 12.66 -5.09 -1.95
N LEU A 58 12.32 -3.89 -1.48
CA LEU A 58 13.11 -3.12 -0.51
C LEU A 58 12.48 -3.17 0.86
N ARG A 59 13.28 -3.55 1.87
CA ARG A 59 12.92 -3.38 3.28
C ARG A 59 13.49 -2.04 3.75
N CYS A 60 12.63 -1.03 3.84
CA CYS A 60 13.03 0.30 4.29
C CYS A 60 13.33 0.28 5.80
N SER A 61 14.58 0.52 6.18
CA SER A 61 15.00 0.66 7.59
C SER A 61 15.16 2.13 8.00
N GLY A 62 15.31 3.02 7.02
CA GLY A 62 15.32 4.45 7.17
C GLY A 62 15.48 5.13 5.82
N MET A 63 15.32 6.45 5.77
CA MET A 63 15.47 7.23 4.55
C MET A 63 16.02 8.61 4.90
N THR A 64 16.97 9.08 4.11
CA THR A 64 17.51 10.45 4.17
C THR A 64 17.00 11.25 2.98
N MET A 65 16.84 12.56 3.19
CA MET A 65 16.32 13.49 2.19
C MET A 65 17.42 14.47 1.81
N GLN A 66 17.61 14.67 0.52
CA GLN A 66 18.50 15.68 -0.06
C GLN A 66 17.66 16.62 -0.92
N HIS A 67 17.91 17.91 -0.84
CA HIS A 67 17.27 18.90 -1.69
C HIS A 67 18.33 19.70 -2.45
N GLY A 68 17.93 20.32 -3.56
CA GLY A 68 18.77 21.21 -4.34
C GLY A 68 17.96 22.03 -5.32
N GLN A 69 18.63 22.88 -6.09
CA GLN A 69 18.01 23.69 -7.13
C GLN A 69 18.92 23.68 -8.36
N ASP A 70 18.32 23.48 -9.53
CA ASP A 70 18.99 23.60 -10.83
C ASP A 70 18.23 24.57 -11.75
N GLU A 71 18.66 24.70 -13.01
CA GLU A 71 18.01 25.57 -14.01
C GLU A 71 16.53 25.21 -14.27
N LYS A 72 16.08 24.01 -13.87
CA LYS A 72 14.70 23.52 -13.99
C LYS A 72 13.90 23.67 -12.69
N GLY A 73 14.51 24.17 -11.62
CA GLY A 73 13.85 24.47 -10.34
C GLY A 73 14.36 23.65 -9.17
N GLU A 74 13.59 23.65 -8.09
CA GLU A 74 13.91 22.91 -6.86
C GLU A 74 13.61 21.41 -7.01
N TRP A 75 14.49 20.57 -6.48
CA TRP A 75 14.32 19.12 -6.46
C TRP A 75 14.53 18.54 -5.06
N LEU A 76 13.89 17.39 -4.83
CA LEU A 76 13.98 16.62 -3.59
C LEU A 76 14.27 15.16 -3.95
N LYS A 77 15.39 14.63 -3.47
CA LYS A 77 15.84 13.26 -3.70
C LYS A 77 15.85 12.51 -2.38
N ASN A 78 15.30 11.31 -2.39
CA ASN A 78 15.41 10.40 -1.27
C ASN A 78 16.57 9.41 -1.44
N HIS A 79 17.14 8.97 -0.34
CA HIS A 79 18.11 7.88 -0.29
C HIS A 79 17.77 6.94 0.86
N LEU A 80 17.49 5.68 0.53
CA LEU A 80 17.17 4.65 1.51
C LEU A 80 18.43 4.25 2.28
N LEU A 81 18.32 4.16 3.61
CA LEU A 81 19.38 3.72 4.53
C LEU A 81 19.48 2.19 4.61
#